data_AF-A0A834KXZ0-F1
#
_entry.id   AF-A0A834KXZ0-F1
#
_cell.length_a   1.000
_cell.length_b   1.000
_cell.length_c   1.000
_cell.angle_alpha   90.00
_cell.angle_beta   90.00
_cell.angle_gamma   90.00
#
_symmetry.space_group_name_H-M   'P 1'
#
loop_
_entity.id
_entity.type
_entity.pdbx_description
1 polymer ?
#
loop_
_entity_poly.entity_id
_entity_poly.type
_entity_poly.pdbx_seq_one_letter_code
_entity_poly.pdbx_strand_id
1 'polypeptide(L)'
;MAEAHQAVGFQFTVRPDGVELKLSQEVIKNIYLSGLTAWKKKAIQFKNSVLTGVYPASPSSWLIVVIAMMSSLYTSIDLSLGMIDAIKENLPHRGYMSAQTRAVLSAILFGTGLWLFLIYLLRYTLKALLSYHGWIFESHGKMSSSTKLWLYLVKMFSGRRPLLYSFQASLPRLPVPCVDDTIRRYLESVRPLLDDEQYSQMETLANDFRENKASQLQRYLILKSWWATNYVSDWWEEYIYLRGRGPIMVNSNFYIMDLLYITPTHRQAARAGNIVHAMLQYRRKLERGEHAPLRALGTVPMCSTQMERMFNTTRIPGIETDVVQHLTDRKHLVVYHKGRFFQVWLYTGGRHLLPSELEMQFQRILNDTSEPQPGELKLAALTAGNRVPWARARLKHFSHGGNKTSLDAIESAAFFLTLDDEPQGYDPVRKNSLDSYAKSLLHGKCYDRWFDKSFTLISYPNGKMGVNVEHSWADAPIVGHMWEYVLATDCLHLGYTEEGHCKGDVNRGLPYPTRLQWQISKECQDVIEESCLSAKKIADDVDFHGLLFTEFGKGLIKKCRTSPDAFIQLALQLAQFRVGLTFSLNKLFVFL
;
A
#
# COMPACT_ATOMS: atom_id res chain seq x y z
N MET A 1 17.18 -17.99 -3.34
CA MET A 1 17.62 -18.34 -1.96
C MET A 1 16.49 -18.52 -0.94
N ALA A 2 15.20 -18.60 -1.32
CA ALA A 2 14.14 -19.07 -0.42
C ALA A 2 14.27 -20.56 -0.04
N GLU A 3 15.16 -21.29 -0.72
CA GLU A 3 15.47 -22.71 -0.52
C GLU A 3 16.49 -22.94 0.61
N ALA A 4 17.28 -21.93 1.00
CA ALA A 4 18.42 -22.10 1.89
C ALA A 4 18.06 -22.44 3.35
N HIS A 5 16.78 -22.34 3.76
CA HIS A 5 16.34 -22.69 5.13
C HIS A 5 15.18 -23.69 5.20
N GLN A 6 14.73 -24.26 4.06
CA GLN A 6 14.22 -25.64 4.13
C GLN A 6 15.35 -26.59 4.62
N ALA A 7 16.62 -26.14 4.52
CA ALA A 7 17.83 -26.72 5.06
C ALA A 7 17.93 -26.88 6.59
N VAL A 8 17.06 -26.30 7.41
CA VAL A 8 17.11 -26.56 8.88
C VAL A 8 16.64 -27.98 9.22
N GLY A 9 15.96 -28.64 8.27
CA GLY A 9 15.69 -30.07 8.28
C GLY A 9 16.77 -30.94 7.66
N PHE A 10 17.85 -30.33 7.16
CA PHE A 10 18.99 -31.00 6.55
C PHE A 10 20.13 -30.93 7.57
N GLN A 11 20.26 -31.95 8.42
CA GLN A 11 21.53 -32.14 9.12
C GLN A 11 22.55 -32.59 8.09
N PHE A 12 23.38 -31.66 7.61
CA PHE A 12 24.56 -31.97 6.82
C PHE A 12 25.70 -32.27 7.80
N THR A 13 26.11 -33.53 7.88
CA THR A 13 27.32 -33.90 8.62
C THR A 13 28.35 -34.29 7.58
N VAL A 14 29.36 -33.43 7.38
CA VAL A 14 30.48 -33.74 6.49
C VAL A 14 31.44 -34.62 7.27
N ARG A 15 31.52 -35.90 6.92
CA ARG A 15 32.55 -36.81 7.42
C ARG A 15 33.69 -36.91 6.41
N PRO A 16 34.91 -37.33 6.79
CA PRO A 16 36.03 -37.53 5.86
C PRO A 16 35.73 -38.48 4.68
N ASP A 17 34.68 -39.28 4.82
CA ASP A 17 34.25 -40.40 3.98
C ASP A 17 32.94 -40.13 3.20
N GLY A 18 32.35 -38.94 3.31
CA GLY A 18 31.19 -38.52 2.49
C GLY A 18 30.19 -37.60 3.21
N VAL A 19 29.14 -37.21 2.49
CA VAL A 19 28.06 -36.34 3.00
C VAL A 19 26.87 -37.20 3.46
N GLU A 20 26.59 -37.20 4.78
CA GLU A 20 25.42 -37.88 5.35
C GLU A 20 24.21 -36.91 5.36
N LEU A 21 23.15 -37.27 4.63
CA LEU A 21 21.93 -36.47 4.44
C LEU A 21 20.76 -37.09 5.20
N LYS A 22 20.43 -36.56 6.40
CA LYS A 22 19.20 -36.95 7.12
C LYS A 22 18.04 -36.04 6.74
N LEU A 23 17.22 -36.47 5.78
CA LEU A 23 15.94 -35.84 5.46
C LEU A 23 14.83 -36.41 6.36
N SER A 24 14.24 -35.58 7.24
CA SER A 24 13.06 -36.00 7.98
C SER A 24 11.81 -36.02 7.08
N GLN A 25 10.90 -36.98 7.30
CA GLN A 25 9.65 -37.07 6.55
C GLN A 25 8.80 -35.79 6.65
N GLU A 26 8.86 -35.09 7.78
CA GLU A 26 8.16 -33.82 8.00
C GLU A 26 8.68 -32.70 7.09
N VAL A 27 9.99 -32.66 6.84
CA VAL A 27 10.62 -31.66 5.98
C VAL A 27 10.18 -31.89 4.53
N ILE A 28 10.20 -33.13 4.07
CA ILE A 28 9.71 -33.50 2.73
C ILE A 28 8.22 -33.11 2.58
N LYS A 29 7.40 -33.43 3.57
CA LYS A 29 5.97 -33.05 3.59
C LYS A 29 5.79 -31.53 3.51
N ASN A 30 6.58 -30.76 4.27
CA ASN A 30 6.54 -29.30 4.25
C ASN A 30 7.00 -28.71 2.92
N ILE A 31 8.02 -29.30 2.29
CA ILE A 31 8.48 -28.92 0.93
C ILE A 31 7.35 -29.15 -0.08
N TYR A 32 6.74 -30.34 -0.07
CA TYR A 32 5.62 -30.69 -0.95
C TYR A 32 4.43 -29.74 -0.76
N LEU A 33 3.99 -29.51 0.47
CA LEU A 33 2.87 -28.60 0.79
C LEU A 33 3.18 -27.15 0.39
N SER A 34 4.41 -26.68 0.63
CA SER A 34 4.86 -25.36 0.19
C SER A 34 4.82 -25.23 -1.34
N GLY A 35 5.31 -26.26 -2.06
CA GLY A 35 5.27 -26.32 -3.52
C GLY A 35 3.84 -26.30 -4.08
N LEU A 36 2.95 -27.11 -3.50
CA LEU A 36 1.54 -27.16 -3.90
C LEU A 36 0.82 -25.82 -3.64
N THR A 37 1.06 -25.18 -2.50
CA THR A 37 0.51 -23.85 -2.21
C THR A 37 1.07 -22.79 -3.17
N ALA A 38 2.36 -22.85 -3.51
CA ALA A 38 2.97 -21.94 -4.47
C ALA A 38 2.36 -22.11 -5.88
N TRP A 39 2.16 -23.35 -6.33
CA TRP A 39 1.49 -23.63 -7.60
C TRP A 39 0.03 -23.15 -7.60
N LYS A 40 -0.71 -23.42 -6.52
CA LYS A 40 -2.08 -22.91 -6.33
C LYS A 40 -2.14 -21.37 -6.35
N LYS A 41 -1.18 -20.70 -5.70
CA LYS A 41 -1.05 -19.23 -5.75
C LYS A 41 -0.86 -18.76 -7.19
N LYS A 42 0.09 -19.33 -7.94
CA LYS A 42 0.34 -18.97 -9.34
C LYS A 42 -0.87 -19.22 -10.23
N ALA A 43 -1.58 -20.34 -10.05
CA ALA A 43 -2.79 -20.64 -10.80
C ALA A 43 -3.92 -19.63 -10.52
N ILE A 44 -4.11 -19.24 -9.25
CA ILE A 44 -5.10 -18.20 -8.88
C ILE A 44 -4.69 -16.85 -9.47
N GLN A 45 -3.42 -16.46 -9.38
CA GLN A 45 -2.94 -15.21 -9.97
C GLN A 45 -3.12 -15.17 -11.48
N PHE A 46 -2.80 -16.27 -12.18
CA PHE A 46 -3.04 -16.41 -13.61
C PHE A 46 -4.52 -16.28 -13.93
N LYS A 47 -5.39 -17.02 -13.23
CA LYS A 47 -6.85 -16.91 -13.39
C LYS A 47 -7.33 -15.47 -13.19
N ASN A 48 -6.90 -14.81 -12.12
CA ASN A 48 -7.34 -13.47 -11.79
C ASN A 48 -6.77 -12.42 -12.76
N SER A 49 -5.57 -12.63 -13.28
CA SER A 49 -4.98 -11.83 -14.37
C SER A 49 -5.80 -11.97 -15.66
N VAL A 50 -6.23 -13.18 -16.02
CA VAL A 50 -7.15 -13.38 -17.16
C VAL A 50 -8.50 -12.71 -16.91
N LEU A 51 -9.10 -12.87 -15.73
CA LEU A 51 -10.40 -12.27 -15.38
C LEU A 51 -10.35 -10.73 -15.42
N THR A 52 -9.31 -10.12 -14.87
CA THR A 52 -9.10 -8.67 -14.93
C THR A 52 -8.74 -8.21 -16.34
N GLY A 53 -7.97 -9.02 -17.07
CA GLY A 53 -7.54 -8.79 -18.44
C GLY A 53 -8.66 -8.82 -19.49
N VAL A 54 -9.83 -9.38 -19.17
CA VAL A 54 -11.02 -9.39 -20.06
C VAL A 54 -12.18 -8.57 -19.53
N TYR A 55 -12.04 -8.00 -18.33
CA TYR A 55 -13.04 -7.14 -17.71
C TYR A 55 -13.31 -5.88 -18.57
N PRO A 56 -14.57 -5.41 -18.72
CA PRO A 56 -15.78 -5.75 -17.95
C PRO A 56 -16.54 -7.00 -18.41
N ALA A 57 -16.06 -7.70 -19.43
CA ALA A 57 -16.64 -8.98 -19.85
C ALA A 57 -16.16 -10.14 -18.95
N SER A 58 -16.67 -11.34 -19.23
CA SER A 58 -16.27 -12.58 -18.53
C SER A 58 -15.88 -13.67 -19.53
N PRO A 59 -15.03 -14.65 -19.15
CA PRO A 59 -14.77 -15.81 -20.01
C PRO A 59 -16.03 -16.60 -20.39
N SER A 60 -17.09 -16.56 -19.56
CA SER A 60 -18.38 -17.15 -19.92
C SER A 60 -19.08 -16.41 -21.06
N SER A 61 -18.91 -15.09 -21.17
CA SER A 61 -19.46 -14.34 -22.31
C SER A 61 -18.80 -14.70 -23.64
N TRP A 62 -17.52 -15.11 -23.64
CA TRP A 62 -16.85 -15.65 -24.83
C TRP A 62 -17.53 -16.93 -25.31
N LEU A 63 -17.83 -17.87 -24.41
CA LEU A 63 -18.54 -19.10 -24.75
C LEU A 63 -19.90 -18.80 -25.38
N ILE A 64 -20.65 -17.82 -24.85
CA ILE A 64 -21.95 -17.42 -25.40
C ILE A 64 -21.79 -16.90 -26.84
N VAL A 65 -20.80 -16.03 -27.09
CA VAL A 65 -20.53 -15.50 -28.44
C VAL A 65 -20.12 -16.62 -29.39
N VAL A 66 -19.22 -17.51 -29.00
CA VAL A 66 -18.79 -18.64 -29.83
C VAL A 66 -19.93 -19.61 -30.11
N ILE A 67 -20.72 -19.97 -29.10
CA ILE A 67 -21.89 -20.84 -29.29
C ILE A 67 -22.90 -20.18 -30.23
N ALA A 68 -23.16 -18.88 -30.10
CA ALA A 68 -24.03 -18.16 -31.01
C ALA A 68 -23.51 -18.20 -32.46
N MET A 69 -22.21 -17.98 -32.68
CA MET A 69 -21.59 -18.08 -34.01
C MET A 69 -21.65 -19.52 -34.56
N MET A 70 -21.36 -20.52 -33.73
CA MET A 70 -21.44 -21.93 -34.12
C MET A 70 -22.86 -22.33 -34.49
N SER A 71 -23.86 -21.95 -33.68
CA SER A 71 -25.28 -22.22 -33.96
C SER A 71 -25.72 -21.58 -35.27
N SER A 72 -25.23 -20.37 -35.57
CA SER A 72 -25.56 -19.67 -36.81
C SER A 72 -25.07 -20.41 -38.08
N LEU A 73 -23.93 -21.10 -37.99
CA LEU A 73 -23.44 -21.99 -39.05
C LEU A 73 -24.36 -23.20 -39.26
N TYR A 74 -24.92 -23.76 -38.19
CA TYR A 74 -25.85 -24.90 -38.30
C TYR A 74 -27.23 -24.48 -38.80
N THR A 75 -27.68 -23.25 -38.51
CA THR A 75 -28.98 -22.74 -38.97
C THR A 75 -28.91 -22.04 -40.33
N SER A 76 -27.75 -22.00 -40.99
CA SER A 76 -27.52 -21.32 -42.28
C SER A 76 -27.89 -19.81 -42.26
N ILE A 77 -27.80 -19.17 -41.10
CA ILE A 77 -28.01 -17.72 -40.94
C ILE A 77 -26.63 -17.10 -40.76
N ASP A 78 -26.17 -16.32 -41.73
CA ASP A 78 -24.86 -15.69 -41.64
C ASP A 78 -24.89 -14.40 -40.82
N LEU A 79 -24.57 -14.53 -39.53
CA LEU A 79 -24.37 -13.40 -38.61
C LEU A 79 -23.04 -12.67 -38.82
N SER A 80 -22.12 -13.24 -39.61
CA SER A 80 -20.76 -12.73 -39.81
C SER A 80 -20.59 -11.90 -41.07
N LEU A 81 -21.63 -11.77 -41.89
CA LEU A 81 -21.61 -11.05 -43.17
C LEU A 81 -20.48 -11.53 -44.10
N GLY A 82 -20.29 -12.84 -44.21
CA GLY A 82 -19.31 -13.51 -45.08
C GLY A 82 -17.90 -13.61 -44.51
N MET A 83 -17.64 -13.02 -43.33
CA MET A 83 -16.29 -13.00 -42.75
C MET A 83 -15.80 -14.38 -42.29
N ILE A 84 -16.69 -15.25 -41.81
CA ILE A 84 -16.31 -16.62 -41.40
C ILE A 84 -15.81 -17.44 -42.61
N ASP A 85 -16.43 -17.28 -43.77
CA ASP A 85 -16.01 -17.96 -44.99
C ASP A 85 -14.70 -17.38 -45.53
N ALA A 86 -14.51 -16.06 -45.49
CA ALA A 86 -13.24 -15.42 -45.85
C ALA A 86 -12.07 -15.89 -44.96
N ILE A 87 -12.28 -16.10 -43.66
CA ILE A 87 -11.28 -16.67 -42.75
C ILE A 87 -11.01 -18.13 -43.11
N LYS A 88 -12.06 -18.91 -43.41
CA LYS A 88 -11.96 -20.32 -43.78
C LYS A 88 -11.13 -20.54 -45.05
N GLU A 89 -11.26 -19.66 -46.04
CA GLU A 89 -10.50 -19.72 -47.30
C GLU A 89 -9.01 -19.40 -47.11
N ASN A 90 -8.67 -18.52 -46.16
CA ASN A 90 -7.30 -18.13 -45.85
C ASN A 90 -6.57 -19.09 -44.88
N LEU A 91 -7.26 -20.10 -44.34
CA LEU A 91 -6.64 -21.12 -43.46
C LEU A 91 -5.80 -22.12 -44.29
N PRO A 92 -4.57 -22.46 -43.86
CA PRO A 92 -3.67 -23.30 -44.63
C PRO A 92 -4.25 -24.68 -44.91
N HIS A 93 -4.23 -25.09 -46.17
CA HIS A 93 -4.74 -26.38 -46.64
C HIS A 93 -3.75 -27.52 -46.33
N ARG A 94 -3.44 -27.76 -45.05
CA ARG A 94 -2.70 -28.97 -44.65
C ARG A 94 -3.65 -30.17 -44.68
N GLY A 95 -3.24 -31.28 -45.29
CA GLY A 95 -4.05 -32.48 -45.54
C GLY A 95 -4.65 -33.20 -44.32
N TYR A 96 -4.52 -32.64 -43.12
CA TYR A 96 -5.08 -33.15 -41.87
C TYR A 96 -6.38 -32.43 -41.42
N MET A 97 -6.82 -31.37 -42.09
CA MET A 97 -8.04 -30.61 -41.69
C MET A 97 -9.21 -30.79 -42.66
N SER A 98 -10.32 -31.33 -42.16
CA SER A 98 -11.56 -31.47 -42.93
C SER A 98 -12.24 -30.11 -43.19
N ALA A 99 -13.15 -30.03 -44.18
CA ALA A 99 -13.92 -28.81 -44.46
C ALA A 99 -14.78 -28.35 -43.27
N GLN A 100 -15.31 -29.30 -42.49
CA GLN A 100 -16.07 -29.03 -41.26
C GLN A 100 -15.16 -28.48 -40.16
N THR A 101 -13.96 -29.07 -39.98
CA THR A 101 -12.97 -28.58 -39.01
C THR A 101 -12.57 -27.13 -39.33
N ARG A 102 -12.39 -26.78 -40.60
CA ARG A 102 -12.08 -25.40 -41.00
C ARG A 102 -13.21 -24.42 -40.73
N ALA A 103 -14.47 -24.82 -40.96
CA ALA A 103 -15.63 -23.97 -40.67
C ALA A 103 -15.83 -23.73 -39.15
N VAL A 104 -15.62 -24.77 -38.33
CA VAL A 104 -15.65 -24.65 -36.87
C VAL A 104 -14.53 -23.72 -36.38
N LEU A 105 -13.30 -23.92 -36.89
CA LEU A 105 -12.16 -23.07 -36.52
C LEU A 105 -12.36 -21.62 -36.95
N SER A 106 -12.87 -21.35 -38.15
CA SER A 106 -13.12 -19.99 -38.62
C SER A 106 -14.21 -19.28 -37.79
N ALA A 107 -15.27 -19.99 -37.38
CA ALA A 107 -16.28 -19.44 -36.47
C ALA A 107 -15.75 -19.18 -35.07
N ILE A 108 -14.89 -20.05 -34.52
CA ILE A 108 -14.23 -19.81 -33.23
C ILE A 108 -13.31 -18.58 -33.32
N LEU A 109 -12.52 -18.46 -34.40
CA LEU A 109 -11.63 -17.32 -34.62
C LEU A 109 -12.42 -16.01 -34.75
N PHE A 110 -13.46 -16.00 -35.58
CA PHE A 110 -14.33 -14.84 -35.74
C PHE A 110 -15.03 -14.47 -34.44
N GLY A 111 -15.66 -15.44 -33.76
CA GLY A 111 -16.34 -15.23 -32.48
C GLY A 111 -15.40 -14.70 -31.39
N THR A 112 -14.15 -15.18 -31.36
CA THR A 112 -13.12 -14.66 -30.45
C THR A 112 -12.73 -13.22 -30.82
N GLY A 113 -12.54 -12.92 -32.10
CA GLY A 113 -12.25 -11.56 -32.59
C GLY A 113 -13.36 -10.57 -32.26
N LEU A 114 -14.62 -10.95 -32.52
CA LEU A 114 -15.81 -10.17 -32.18
C LEU A 114 -15.90 -9.94 -30.67
N TRP A 115 -15.65 -10.97 -29.86
CA TRP A 115 -15.67 -10.85 -28.41
C TRP A 115 -14.58 -9.89 -27.88
N LEU A 116 -13.35 -9.97 -28.41
CA LEU A 116 -12.27 -9.05 -28.07
C LEU A 116 -12.60 -7.61 -28.48
N PHE A 117 -13.21 -7.43 -29.67
CA PHE A 117 -13.68 -6.12 -30.13
C PHE A 117 -14.75 -5.54 -29.19
N LEU A 118 -15.72 -6.35 -28.76
CA LEU A 118 -16.73 -5.94 -27.79
C LEU A 118 -16.13 -5.56 -26.43
N ILE A 119 -15.11 -6.29 -25.94
CA ILE A 119 -14.38 -5.91 -24.73
C ILE A 119 -13.71 -4.55 -24.90
N TYR A 120 -13.02 -4.35 -26.02
CA TYR A 120 -12.35 -3.09 -26.31
C TYR A 120 -13.34 -1.92 -26.35
N LEU A 121 -14.48 -2.11 -27.01
CA LEU A 121 -15.57 -1.13 -27.05
C LEU A 121 -16.11 -0.83 -25.65
N LEU A 122 -16.39 -1.85 -24.84
CA LEU A 122 -16.88 -1.66 -23.47
C LEU A 122 -15.87 -0.91 -22.58
N ARG A 123 -14.57 -1.21 -22.71
CA ARG A 123 -13.50 -0.49 -22.01
C ARG A 123 -13.44 0.97 -22.44
N TYR A 124 -13.50 1.23 -23.73
CA TYR A 124 -13.50 2.59 -24.27
C TYR A 124 -14.71 3.37 -23.75
N THR A 125 -15.90 2.78 -23.78
CA THR A 125 -17.13 3.38 -23.23
C THR A 125 -16.99 3.65 -21.73
N LEU A 126 -16.48 2.69 -20.96
CA LEU A 126 -16.28 2.89 -19.53
C LEU A 126 -15.24 3.99 -19.26
N LYS A 127 -14.16 4.04 -20.03
CA LYS A 127 -13.16 5.10 -19.95
C LYS A 127 -13.73 6.48 -20.28
N ALA A 128 -14.56 6.57 -21.32
CA ALA A 128 -15.25 7.80 -21.69
C ALA A 128 -16.20 8.26 -20.58
N LEU A 129 -16.98 7.34 -20.00
CA LEU A 129 -17.83 7.62 -18.84
C LEU A 129 -16.99 8.11 -17.65
N LEU A 130 -15.90 7.43 -17.31
CA LEU A 130 -15.04 7.79 -16.18
C LEU A 130 -14.25 9.09 -16.40
N SER A 131 -14.16 9.58 -17.65
CA SER A 131 -13.53 10.87 -17.97
C SER A 131 -14.42 12.07 -17.62
N TYR A 132 -15.68 11.86 -17.26
CA TYR A 132 -16.54 12.92 -16.74
C TYR A 132 -16.19 13.25 -15.29
N HIS A 133 -15.80 14.50 -15.04
CA HIS A 133 -15.40 15.00 -13.71
C HIS A 133 -16.39 16.01 -13.12
N GLY A 134 -17.44 16.40 -13.85
CA GLY A 134 -18.40 17.43 -13.40
C GLY A 134 -19.09 17.08 -12.08
N TRP A 135 -19.26 15.79 -11.81
CA TRP A 135 -19.83 15.28 -10.55
C TRP A 135 -19.04 15.67 -9.29
N ILE A 136 -17.74 15.95 -9.40
CA ILE A 136 -16.89 16.36 -8.27
C ILE A 136 -17.27 17.75 -7.76
N PHE A 137 -17.72 18.62 -8.68
CA PHE A 137 -18.05 20.01 -8.39
C PHE A 137 -19.53 20.23 -8.06
N GLU A 138 -20.36 19.17 -8.11
CA GLU A 138 -21.77 19.27 -7.75
C GLU A 138 -21.96 19.34 -6.23
N SER A 139 -22.84 20.23 -5.78
CA SER A 139 -23.17 20.38 -4.36
C SER A 139 -23.77 19.09 -3.78
N HIS A 140 -23.31 18.69 -2.60
CA HIS A 140 -23.82 17.51 -1.91
C HIS A 140 -25.34 17.60 -1.68
N GLY A 141 -26.07 16.55 -2.07
CA GLY A 141 -27.51 16.45 -1.91
C GLY A 141 -28.35 17.03 -3.05
N LYS A 142 -27.76 17.75 -4.01
CA LYS A 142 -28.44 18.27 -5.20
C LYS A 142 -27.79 17.80 -6.49
N MET A 143 -27.70 16.48 -6.67
CA MET A 143 -27.12 15.91 -7.89
C MET A 143 -28.01 16.20 -9.10
N SER A 144 -27.43 16.67 -10.20
CA SER A 144 -28.16 16.94 -11.43
C SER A 144 -28.71 15.64 -12.04
N SER A 145 -29.80 15.73 -12.81
CA SER A 145 -30.35 14.57 -13.52
C SER A 145 -29.33 13.95 -14.49
N SER A 146 -28.46 14.77 -15.08
CA SER A 146 -27.38 14.32 -15.95
C SER A 146 -26.35 13.46 -15.20
N THR A 147 -25.91 13.90 -14.02
CA THR A 147 -24.96 13.14 -13.19
C THR A 147 -25.60 11.87 -12.60
N LYS A 148 -26.90 11.90 -12.28
CA LYS A 148 -27.64 10.68 -11.89
C LYS A 148 -27.69 9.65 -13.02
N LEU A 149 -28.00 10.08 -14.24
CA LEU A 149 -27.99 9.21 -15.42
C LEU A 149 -26.59 8.65 -15.67
N TRP A 150 -25.57 9.50 -15.60
CA TRP A 150 -24.17 9.09 -15.71
C TRP A 150 -23.79 8.04 -14.66
N LEU A 151 -24.14 8.24 -13.38
CA LEU A 151 -23.87 7.26 -12.32
C LEU A 151 -24.53 5.91 -12.61
N TYR A 152 -25.78 5.93 -13.10
CA TYR A 152 -26.48 4.72 -13.52
C TYR A 152 -25.74 4.00 -14.66
N LEU A 153 -25.30 4.74 -15.68
CA LEU A 153 -24.52 4.20 -16.79
C LEU A 153 -23.19 3.61 -16.30
N VAL A 154 -22.43 4.32 -15.47
CA VAL A 154 -21.19 3.80 -14.87
C VAL A 154 -21.47 2.49 -14.13
N LYS A 155 -22.52 2.44 -13.31
CA LYS A 155 -22.90 1.22 -12.57
C LYS A 155 -23.27 0.06 -13.49
N MET A 156 -24.00 0.34 -14.58
CA MET A 156 -24.39 -0.65 -15.58
C MET A 156 -23.18 -1.24 -16.32
N PHE A 157 -22.24 -0.39 -16.75
CA PHE A 157 -21.03 -0.80 -17.49
C PHE A 157 -19.90 -1.35 -16.59
N SER A 158 -19.95 -1.12 -15.28
CA SER A 158 -18.97 -1.61 -14.29
C SER A 158 -19.14 -3.09 -13.89
N GLY A 159 -19.86 -3.89 -14.67
CA GLY A 159 -19.97 -5.35 -14.46
C GLY A 159 -20.40 -5.79 -13.05
N ARG A 160 -20.28 -7.10 -12.76
CA ARG A 160 -20.60 -7.67 -11.44
C ARG A 160 -19.32 -8.20 -10.78
N ARG A 161 -19.09 -7.84 -9.51
CA ARG A 161 -17.98 -8.32 -8.66
C ARG A 161 -16.57 -8.12 -9.26
N PRO A 162 -16.12 -6.87 -9.46
CA PRO A 162 -14.76 -6.63 -9.91
C PRO A 162 -13.74 -7.04 -8.84
N LEU A 163 -12.66 -7.64 -9.33
CA LEU A 163 -11.40 -7.83 -8.62
C LEU A 163 -10.61 -6.52 -8.55
N LEU A 164 -9.58 -6.48 -7.70
CA LEU A 164 -8.85 -5.26 -7.34
C LEU A 164 -8.35 -4.44 -8.54
N TYR A 165 -7.84 -5.12 -9.56
CA TYR A 165 -7.24 -4.50 -10.74
C TYR A 165 -8.17 -4.43 -11.97
N SER A 166 -9.44 -4.81 -11.83
CA SER A 166 -10.38 -4.92 -12.95
C SER A 166 -10.53 -3.60 -13.74
N PHE A 167 -10.49 -2.46 -13.04
CA PHE A 167 -10.68 -1.16 -13.66
C PHE A 167 -9.41 -0.53 -14.23
N GLN A 168 -8.20 -1.05 -13.95
CA GLN A 168 -6.95 -0.36 -14.27
C GLN A 168 -6.82 -0.02 -15.76
N ALA A 169 -7.23 -0.93 -16.65
CA ALA A 169 -7.21 -0.70 -18.09
C ALA A 169 -8.29 0.30 -18.59
N SER A 170 -9.32 0.56 -17.79
CA SER A 170 -10.45 1.43 -18.12
C SER A 170 -10.37 2.80 -17.43
N LEU A 171 -9.42 3.02 -16.52
CA LEU A 171 -9.24 4.31 -15.88
C LEU A 171 -8.81 5.37 -16.92
N PRO A 172 -9.36 6.59 -16.84
CA PRO A 172 -8.91 7.70 -17.67
C PRO A 172 -7.49 8.10 -17.28
N ARG A 173 -6.77 8.70 -18.23
CA ARG A 173 -5.50 9.36 -17.90
C ARG A 173 -5.80 10.63 -17.12
N LEU A 174 -4.88 11.03 -16.24
CA LEU A 174 -4.98 12.30 -15.53
C LEU A 174 -5.01 13.43 -16.57
N PRO A 175 -6.05 14.29 -16.60
CA PRO A 175 -6.12 15.39 -17.56
C PRO A 175 -5.05 16.44 -17.26
N VAL A 176 -4.56 17.10 -18.31
CA VAL A 176 -3.70 18.28 -18.19
C VAL A 176 -4.61 19.51 -18.20
N PRO A 177 -4.71 20.28 -17.11
CA PRO A 177 -5.52 21.51 -17.07
C PRO A 177 -5.04 22.53 -18.10
N CYS A 178 -5.93 23.42 -18.56
CA CYS A 178 -5.51 24.52 -19.41
C CYS A 178 -4.74 25.56 -18.59
N VAL A 179 -3.83 26.26 -19.26
CA VAL A 179 -2.96 27.28 -18.63
C VAL A 179 -3.82 28.40 -18.04
N ASP A 180 -4.82 28.88 -18.77
CA ASP A 180 -5.66 30.00 -18.36
C ASP A 180 -6.44 29.71 -17.07
N ASP A 181 -7.07 28.53 -16.96
CA ASP A 181 -7.74 28.12 -15.73
C ASP A 181 -6.77 27.92 -14.57
N THR A 182 -5.57 27.42 -14.85
CA THR A 182 -4.52 27.21 -13.84
C THR A 182 -4.07 28.55 -13.27
N ILE A 183 -3.78 29.53 -14.13
CA ILE A 183 -3.37 30.89 -13.75
C ILE A 183 -4.49 31.59 -12.98
N ARG A 184 -5.73 31.54 -13.50
CA ARG A 184 -6.88 32.15 -12.83
C ARG A 184 -7.08 31.58 -11.43
N ARG A 185 -7.09 30.25 -11.28
CA ARG A 185 -7.24 29.60 -9.97
C ARG A 185 -6.06 29.87 -9.03
N TYR A 186 -4.84 29.97 -9.58
CA TYR A 186 -3.66 30.37 -8.81
C TYR A 186 -3.84 31.78 -8.24
N LEU A 187 -4.19 32.76 -9.09
CA LEU A 187 -4.44 34.15 -8.66
C LEU A 187 -5.58 34.23 -7.65
N GLU A 188 -6.70 33.54 -7.88
CA GLU A 188 -7.81 33.41 -6.91
C GLU A 188 -7.32 32.87 -5.55
N SER A 189 -6.40 31.89 -5.55
CA SER A 189 -5.89 31.26 -4.33
C SER A 189 -4.90 32.12 -3.54
N VAL A 190 -4.11 32.97 -4.22
CA VAL A 190 -3.14 33.85 -3.56
C VAL A 190 -3.73 35.21 -3.18
N ARG A 191 -4.84 35.62 -3.79
CA ARG A 191 -5.51 36.88 -3.48
C ARG A 191 -5.77 37.11 -1.98
N PRO A 192 -6.30 36.16 -1.19
CA PRO A 192 -6.51 36.38 0.25
C PRO A 192 -5.23 36.44 1.08
N LEU A 193 -4.06 36.18 0.48
CA LEU A 193 -2.77 36.11 1.17
C LEU A 193 -1.89 37.35 0.93
N LEU A 194 -2.25 38.16 -0.07
CA LEU A 194 -1.43 39.26 -0.57
C LEU A 194 -2.19 40.58 -0.43
N ASP A 195 -1.46 41.66 -0.17
CA ASP A 195 -1.99 43.01 -0.33
C ASP A 195 -2.15 43.37 -1.82
N ASP A 196 -2.73 44.53 -2.10
CA ASP A 196 -3.02 44.98 -3.47
C ASP A 196 -1.77 45.14 -4.33
N GLU A 197 -0.67 45.62 -3.75
CA GLU A 197 0.58 45.85 -4.48
C GLU A 197 1.23 44.51 -4.84
N GLN A 198 1.37 43.62 -3.85
CA GLN A 198 1.91 42.27 -4.04
C GLN A 198 1.06 41.45 -5.02
N TYR A 199 -0.26 41.57 -4.93
CA TYR A 199 -1.17 40.89 -5.84
C TYR A 199 -1.01 41.40 -7.27
N SER A 200 -0.92 42.72 -7.48
CA SER A 200 -0.70 43.31 -8.81
C SER A 200 0.64 42.88 -9.42
N GLN A 201 1.69 42.79 -8.61
CA GLN A 201 2.97 42.21 -9.04
C GLN A 201 2.83 40.74 -9.46
N MET A 202 2.11 39.94 -8.66
CA MET A 202 1.89 38.52 -8.95
C MET A 202 1.05 38.31 -10.21
N GLU A 203 0.05 39.15 -10.44
CA GLU A 203 -0.75 39.17 -11.67
C GLU A 203 0.11 39.48 -12.90
N THR A 204 1.00 40.47 -12.79
CA THR A 204 1.95 40.82 -13.86
C THR A 204 2.85 39.64 -14.21
N LEU A 205 3.44 38.98 -13.20
CA LEU A 205 4.30 37.79 -13.39
C LEU A 205 3.53 36.60 -13.98
N ALA A 206 2.29 36.38 -13.55
CA ALA A 206 1.46 35.30 -14.06
C ALA A 206 1.09 35.53 -15.54
N ASN A 207 0.82 36.77 -15.93
CA ASN A 207 0.56 37.16 -17.32
C ASN A 207 1.83 37.05 -18.18
N ASP A 208 2.98 37.50 -17.69
CA ASP A 208 4.28 37.30 -18.37
C ASP A 208 4.55 35.81 -18.62
N PHE A 209 4.34 34.95 -17.61
CA PHE A 209 4.47 33.51 -17.75
C PHE A 209 3.51 32.95 -18.82
N ARG A 210 2.25 33.40 -18.81
CA ARG A 210 1.21 33.00 -19.77
C ARG A 210 1.64 33.28 -21.21
N GLU A 211 2.15 34.48 -21.47
CA GLU A 211 2.52 34.95 -22.80
C GLU A 211 3.83 34.33 -23.30
N ASN A 212 4.84 34.25 -22.42
CA ASN A 212 6.20 33.95 -22.85
C ASN A 212 6.62 32.48 -22.72
N LYS A 213 6.19 31.75 -21.67
CA LYS A 213 6.72 30.40 -21.34
C LYS A 213 5.66 29.31 -21.33
N ALA A 214 4.44 29.63 -20.94
CA ALA A 214 3.42 28.63 -20.64
C ALA A 214 3.08 27.76 -21.85
N SER A 215 3.01 28.33 -23.05
CA SER A 215 2.67 27.60 -24.27
C SER A 215 3.68 26.48 -24.59
N GLN A 216 4.98 26.76 -24.41
CA GLN A 216 6.05 25.79 -24.63
C GLN A 216 6.00 24.66 -23.59
N LEU A 217 5.90 25.01 -22.30
CA LEU A 217 5.84 24.03 -21.21
C LEU A 217 4.58 23.16 -21.28
N GLN A 218 3.43 23.76 -21.61
CA GLN A 218 2.17 23.05 -21.79
C GLN A 218 2.27 22.03 -22.93
N ARG A 219 2.95 22.35 -24.04
CA ARG A 219 3.19 21.39 -25.13
C ARG A 219 3.98 20.18 -24.64
N TYR A 220 5.06 20.38 -23.88
CA TYR A 220 5.84 19.28 -23.32
C TYR A 220 5.03 18.44 -22.33
N LEU A 221 4.20 19.08 -21.51
CA LEU A 221 3.34 18.39 -20.55
C LEU A 221 2.26 17.54 -21.24
N ILE A 222 1.63 18.08 -22.29
CA ILE A 222 0.67 17.34 -23.12
C ILE A 222 1.35 16.15 -23.79
N LEU A 223 2.53 16.34 -24.39
CA LEU A 223 3.30 15.25 -24.98
C LEU A 223 3.60 14.16 -23.94
N LYS A 224 4.08 14.53 -22.73
CA LYS A 224 4.29 13.57 -21.63
C LYS A 224 3.02 12.81 -21.28
N SER A 225 1.87 13.50 -21.22
CA SER A 225 0.57 12.87 -20.93
C SER A 225 0.12 11.83 -21.97
N TRP A 226 0.68 11.87 -23.19
CA TRP A 226 0.39 10.88 -24.22
C TRP A 226 1.15 9.56 -24.01
N TRP A 227 2.36 9.63 -23.46
CA TRP A 227 3.26 8.49 -23.25
C TRP A 227 3.20 7.93 -21.83
N ALA A 228 2.83 8.74 -20.84
CA ALA A 228 2.68 8.33 -19.45
C ALA A 228 1.26 7.83 -19.13
N THR A 229 1.14 6.86 -18.22
CA THR A 229 -0.15 6.46 -17.64
C THR A 229 -0.73 7.57 -16.77
N ASN A 230 0.13 8.23 -16.00
CA ASN A 230 -0.11 9.46 -15.27
C ASN A 230 1.14 10.35 -15.42
N TYR A 231 0.96 11.58 -15.91
CA TYR A 231 2.09 12.46 -16.21
C TYR A 231 2.79 13.04 -14.96
N VAL A 232 2.18 12.92 -13.78
CA VAL A 232 2.67 13.51 -12.51
C VAL A 232 3.34 12.49 -11.62
N SER A 233 2.91 11.22 -11.63
CA SER A 233 3.27 10.25 -10.58
C SER A 233 4.78 10.01 -10.40
N ASP A 234 5.53 9.89 -11.49
CA ASP A 234 6.99 9.71 -11.47
C ASP A 234 7.70 10.94 -10.89
N TRP A 235 7.33 12.13 -11.35
CA TRP A 235 7.88 13.38 -10.82
C TRP A 235 7.47 13.65 -9.38
N TRP A 236 6.25 13.28 -8.99
CA TRP A 236 5.78 13.42 -7.61
C TRP A 236 6.59 12.54 -6.67
N GLU A 237 6.72 11.25 -6.98
CA GLU A 237 7.52 10.32 -6.19
C GLU A 237 8.99 10.80 -6.09
N GLU A 238 9.60 11.14 -7.23
CA GLU A 238 11.01 11.52 -7.28
C GLU A 238 11.31 12.87 -6.61
N TYR A 239 10.65 13.95 -7.04
CA TYR A 239 11.02 15.31 -6.65
C TYR A 239 10.43 15.73 -5.30
N ILE A 240 9.24 15.25 -4.94
CA ILE A 240 8.61 15.63 -3.66
C ILE A 240 9.16 14.80 -2.51
N TYR A 241 9.42 13.50 -2.74
CA TYR A 241 9.84 12.62 -1.66
C TYR A 241 11.29 12.16 -1.78
N LEU A 242 11.69 11.58 -2.92
CA LEU A 242 12.95 10.82 -3.01
C LEU A 242 14.20 11.69 -3.14
N ARG A 243 14.09 12.93 -3.64
CA ARG A 243 15.22 13.89 -3.70
C ARG A 243 15.38 14.72 -2.43
N GLY A 244 14.37 14.80 -1.57
CA GLY A 244 14.50 15.44 -0.26
C GLY A 244 15.61 14.79 0.57
N ARG A 245 16.58 15.58 1.06
CA ARG A 245 17.75 15.10 1.84
C ARG A 245 17.58 15.23 3.36
N GLY A 246 16.55 15.94 3.79
CA GLY A 246 16.21 16.09 5.20
C GLY A 246 15.63 14.80 5.81
N PRO A 247 15.52 14.72 7.14
CA PRO A 247 15.05 13.52 7.83
C PRO A 247 13.57 13.27 7.56
N ILE A 248 13.20 12.01 7.32
CA ILE A 248 11.82 11.64 6.93
C ILE A 248 10.90 11.34 8.12
N MET A 249 11.46 11.02 9.30
CA MET A 249 10.72 10.59 10.49
C MET A 249 9.53 11.48 10.86
N VAL A 250 9.73 12.81 10.85
CA VAL A 250 8.68 13.80 11.17
C VAL A 250 8.24 14.56 9.91
N ASN A 251 9.18 14.89 9.01
CA ASN A 251 8.91 15.76 7.87
C ASN A 251 8.17 15.07 6.72
N SER A 252 8.03 13.73 6.75
CA SER A 252 7.40 12.97 5.68
C SER A 252 6.55 11.82 6.18
N ASN A 253 7.05 10.97 7.08
CA ASN A 253 6.30 9.82 7.59
C ASN A 253 5.05 10.28 8.34
N PHE A 254 4.00 9.48 8.24
CA PHE A 254 2.75 9.71 8.97
C PHE A 254 2.40 8.50 9.83
N TYR A 255 1.42 8.66 10.71
CA TYR A 255 0.98 7.58 11.59
C TYR A 255 -0.53 7.37 11.54
N ILE A 256 -0.95 6.18 11.97
CA ILE A 256 -2.36 5.81 12.13
C ILE A 256 -2.53 5.19 13.53
N MET A 257 -3.57 5.63 14.26
CA MET A 257 -3.87 5.16 15.62
C MET A 257 -4.77 3.92 15.64
N ASP A 258 -4.73 3.21 16.77
CA ASP A 258 -5.72 2.20 17.15
C ASP A 258 -7.16 2.74 17.27
N LEU A 259 -8.08 1.82 17.54
CA LEU A 259 -9.35 2.12 18.21
C LEU A 259 -9.09 2.87 19.53
N LEU A 260 -9.66 4.08 19.63
CA LEU A 260 -9.51 4.93 20.83
C LEU A 260 -10.13 4.27 22.06
N TYR A 261 -11.39 3.85 21.96
CA TYR A 261 -12.20 3.42 23.12
C TYR A 261 -12.18 1.92 23.40
N ILE A 262 -11.66 1.11 22.48
CA ILE A 262 -11.71 -0.35 22.57
C ILE A 262 -10.29 -0.90 22.64
N THR A 263 -10.07 -1.83 23.56
CA THR A 263 -8.82 -2.58 23.66
C THR A 263 -9.19 -4.07 23.77
N PRO A 264 -9.13 -4.84 22.67
CA PRO A 264 -9.58 -6.23 22.63
C PRO A 264 -8.89 -7.17 23.62
N THR A 265 -7.60 -6.94 23.89
CA THR A 265 -6.83 -7.63 24.94
C THR A 265 -5.73 -6.70 25.44
N HIS A 266 -5.36 -6.85 26.71
CA HIS A 266 -4.22 -6.16 27.31
C HIS A 266 -2.91 -6.95 27.20
N ARG A 267 -2.93 -8.13 26.57
CA ARG A 267 -1.72 -8.92 26.31
C ARG A 267 -1.06 -8.49 25.00
N GLN A 268 0.08 -7.82 25.10
CA GLN A 268 0.85 -7.33 23.95
C GLN A 268 1.14 -8.42 22.91
N ALA A 269 1.70 -9.56 23.33
CA ALA A 269 2.03 -10.66 22.41
C ALA A 269 0.79 -11.24 21.71
N ALA A 270 -0.32 -11.41 22.43
CA ALA A 270 -1.57 -11.90 21.86
C ALA A 270 -2.13 -10.92 20.82
N ARG A 271 -2.20 -9.63 21.17
CA ARG A 271 -2.70 -8.60 20.25
C ARG A 271 -1.84 -8.52 18.99
N ALA A 272 -0.52 -8.52 19.15
CA ALA A 272 0.42 -8.57 18.02
C ALA A 272 0.21 -9.84 17.17
N GLY A 273 -0.03 -11.00 17.79
CA GLY A 273 -0.32 -12.26 17.11
C GLY A 273 -1.54 -12.21 16.18
N ASN A 274 -2.68 -11.75 16.71
CA ASN A 274 -3.91 -11.58 15.92
C ASN A 274 -3.73 -10.55 14.79
N ILE A 275 -3.16 -9.38 15.10
CA ILE A 275 -3.02 -8.27 14.14
C ILE A 275 -2.07 -8.65 13.00
N VAL A 276 -0.93 -9.28 13.31
CA VAL A 276 -0.02 -9.81 12.28
C VAL A 276 -0.73 -10.88 11.45
N HIS A 277 -1.47 -11.80 12.06
CA HIS A 277 -2.23 -12.81 11.30
C HIS A 277 -3.27 -12.16 10.36
N ALA A 278 -4.01 -11.16 10.83
CA ALA A 278 -4.96 -10.40 10.02
C ALA A 278 -4.28 -9.67 8.85
N MET A 279 -3.10 -9.06 9.08
CA MET A 279 -2.28 -8.48 8.00
C MET A 279 -1.86 -9.53 6.98
N LEU A 280 -1.51 -10.75 7.38
CA LEU A 280 -1.22 -11.83 6.44
C LEU A 280 -2.44 -12.23 5.62
N GLN A 281 -3.64 -12.28 6.22
CA GLN A 281 -4.87 -12.54 5.48
C GLN A 281 -5.15 -11.44 4.45
N TYR A 282 -4.97 -10.18 4.85
CA TYR A 282 -5.08 -9.03 3.94
C TYR A 282 -4.07 -9.13 2.79
N ARG A 283 -2.80 -9.39 3.11
CA ARG A 283 -1.71 -9.57 2.14
C ARG A 283 -2.01 -10.70 1.15
N ARG A 284 -2.53 -11.84 1.61
CA ARG A 284 -2.90 -12.95 0.73
C ARG A 284 -3.97 -12.56 -0.29
N LYS A 285 -5.00 -11.83 0.15
CA LYS A 285 -6.06 -11.32 -0.75
C LYS A 285 -5.50 -10.31 -1.74
N LEU A 286 -4.60 -9.43 -1.28
CA LEU A 286 -3.91 -8.44 -2.12
C LEU A 286 -3.05 -9.11 -3.19
N GLU A 287 -2.18 -10.05 -2.82
CA GLU A 287 -1.31 -10.79 -3.76
C GLU A 287 -2.10 -11.59 -4.82
N ARG A 288 -3.37 -11.93 -4.51
CA ARG A 288 -4.29 -12.59 -5.44
C ARG A 288 -5.18 -11.61 -6.21
N GLY A 289 -5.16 -10.31 -5.88
CA GLY A 289 -6.07 -9.31 -6.47
C GLY A 289 -7.55 -9.53 -6.08
N GLU A 290 -7.81 -10.20 -4.96
CA GLU A 290 -9.16 -10.58 -4.51
C GLU A 290 -9.89 -9.48 -3.74
N HIS A 291 -9.19 -8.40 -3.37
CA HIS A 291 -9.83 -7.23 -2.75
C HIS A 291 -10.78 -6.55 -3.72
N ALA A 292 -11.86 -5.97 -3.18
CA ALA A 292 -12.72 -5.11 -3.96
C ALA A 292 -11.96 -3.81 -4.29
N PRO A 293 -12.11 -3.27 -5.51
CA PRO A 293 -11.52 -1.98 -5.84
C PRO A 293 -12.15 -0.87 -5.00
N LEU A 294 -11.32 0.08 -4.56
CA LEU A 294 -11.79 1.29 -3.89
C LEU A 294 -12.68 2.10 -4.85
N ARG A 295 -13.78 2.65 -4.31
CA ARG A 295 -14.73 3.43 -5.10
C ARG A 295 -15.18 4.69 -4.38
N ALA A 296 -15.03 5.84 -5.02
CA ALA A 296 -15.67 7.07 -4.58
C ALA A 296 -17.20 6.96 -4.77
N LEU A 297 -17.95 7.44 -3.78
CA LEU A 297 -19.43 7.33 -3.73
C LEU A 297 -19.94 5.89 -3.94
N GLY A 298 -19.14 4.87 -3.62
CA GLY A 298 -19.44 3.46 -3.84
C GLY A 298 -19.55 3.03 -5.31
N THR A 299 -19.32 3.93 -6.28
CA THR A 299 -19.55 3.68 -7.71
C THR A 299 -18.32 3.94 -8.57
N VAL A 300 -17.65 5.08 -8.39
CA VAL A 300 -16.54 5.51 -9.26
C VAL A 300 -15.25 4.82 -8.83
N PRO A 301 -14.66 3.92 -9.62
CA PRO A 301 -13.43 3.20 -9.25
C PRO A 301 -12.22 4.13 -9.15
N MET A 302 -11.36 3.82 -8.18
CA MET A 302 -10.08 4.51 -7.95
C MET A 302 -8.91 3.66 -8.44
N CYS A 303 -7.74 4.28 -8.60
CA CYS A 303 -6.50 3.59 -8.90
C CYS A 303 -6.08 2.68 -7.74
N SER A 304 -5.60 1.46 -8.05
CA SER A 304 -5.20 0.44 -7.05
C SER A 304 -3.68 0.19 -7.05
N THR A 305 -2.91 0.88 -7.90
CA THR A 305 -1.48 0.60 -8.14
C THR A 305 -0.64 0.70 -6.87
N GLN A 306 -0.91 1.69 -6.02
CA GLN A 306 -0.18 1.87 -4.75
C GLN A 306 -0.36 0.68 -3.79
N MET A 307 -1.48 -0.07 -3.88
CA MET A 307 -1.71 -1.22 -3.00
C MET A 307 -0.65 -2.31 -3.16
N GLU A 308 -0.06 -2.47 -4.34
CA GLU A 308 0.98 -3.49 -4.60
C GLU A 308 2.21 -3.31 -3.71
N ARG A 309 2.56 -2.06 -3.40
CA ARG A 309 3.77 -1.69 -2.66
C ARG A 309 3.59 -1.72 -1.14
N MET A 310 2.45 -2.18 -0.61
CA MET A 310 2.17 -2.14 0.82
C MET A 310 3.09 -3.01 1.66
N PHE A 311 3.33 -4.25 1.22
CA PHE A 311 4.22 -5.20 1.89
C PHE A 311 5.51 -5.34 1.10
N ASN A 312 6.57 -5.80 1.78
CA ASN A 312 7.86 -6.11 1.15
C ASN A 312 8.51 -4.91 0.46
N THR A 313 8.22 -3.72 0.96
CA THR A 313 8.72 -2.47 0.41
C THR A 313 9.53 -1.73 1.46
N THR A 314 10.61 -1.10 1.01
CA THR A 314 11.46 -0.25 1.83
C THR A 314 12.05 0.84 0.95
N ARG A 315 12.27 2.02 1.53
CA ARG A 315 13.01 3.11 0.91
C ARG A 315 14.50 2.94 1.20
N ILE A 316 15.32 2.88 0.17
CA ILE A 316 16.78 2.77 0.27
C ILE A 316 17.37 4.18 0.18
N PRO A 317 18.19 4.60 1.16
CA PRO A 317 18.83 5.91 1.12
C PRO A 317 19.87 5.97 -0.01
N GLY A 318 19.86 7.06 -0.78
CA GLY A 318 20.90 7.39 -1.75
C GLY A 318 21.60 8.70 -1.40
N ILE A 319 22.70 9.02 -2.09
CA ILE A 319 23.39 10.30 -1.88
C ILE A 319 22.53 11.45 -2.43
N GLU A 320 22.14 11.36 -3.69
CA GLU A 320 21.33 12.40 -4.35
C GLU A 320 19.84 12.07 -4.35
N THR A 321 19.48 10.80 -4.52
CA THR A 321 18.09 10.36 -4.65
C THR A 321 17.93 8.99 -4.01
N ASP A 322 16.90 8.85 -3.19
CA ASP A 322 16.52 7.58 -2.58
C ASP A 322 15.76 6.70 -3.58
N VAL A 323 15.61 5.41 -3.28
CA VAL A 323 14.87 4.47 -4.15
C VAL A 323 13.86 3.68 -3.35
N VAL A 324 12.60 3.69 -3.75
CA VAL A 324 11.60 2.75 -3.23
C VAL A 324 11.82 1.38 -3.85
N GLN A 325 12.24 0.41 -3.04
CA GLN A 325 12.42 -0.97 -3.47
C GLN A 325 11.24 -1.80 -3.00
N HIS A 326 10.51 -2.38 -3.95
CA HIS A 326 9.49 -3.40 -3.70
C HIS A 326 10.01 -4.78 -4.11
N LEU A 327 9.91 -5.76 -3.22
CA LEU A 327 10.36 -7.13 -3.44
C LEU A 327 9.18 -8.11 -3.43
N THR A 328 9.23 -9.13 -4.27
CA THR A 328 8.20 -10.17 -4.28
C THR A 328 8.57 -11.37 -3.39
N ASP A 329 7.54 -12.10 -2.93
CA ASP A 329 7.65 -13.43 -2.33
C ASP A 329 8.49 -13.59 -1.05
N ARG A 330 8.70 -12.53 -0.25
CA ARG A 330 9.37 -12.66 1.07
C ARG A 330 8.38 -13.01 2.18
N LYS A 331 8.81 -13.89 3.08
CA LYS A 331 7.94 -14.66 3.99
C LYS A 331 8.28 -14.48 5.47
N HIS A 332 9.02 -13.43 5.83
CA HIS A 332 9.38 -13.11 7.20
C HIS A 332 9.01 -11.67 7.55
N LEU A 333 8.95 -11.37 8.83
CA LEU A 333 8.94 -10.01 9.36
C LEU A 333 10.19 -9.81 10.24
N VAL A 334 10.56 -8.55 10.50
CA VAL A 334 11.56 -8.24 11.52
C VAL A 334 10.90 -7.54 12.70
N VAL A 335 11.20 -8.04 13.89
CA VAL A 335 10.71 -7.55 15.18
C VAL A 335 11.82 -6.81 15.89
N TYR A 336 11.54 -5.62 16.38
CA TYR A 336 12.38 -4.90 17.34
C TYR A 336 11.79 -4.99 18.75
N HIS A 337 12.64 -5.26 19.74
CA HIS A 337 12.30 -5.15 21.16
C HIS A 337 13.54 -4.78 22.00
N LYS A 338 13.48 -3.68 22.77
CA LYS A 338 14.56 -3.23 23.67
C LYS A 338 15.96 -3.25 23.02
N GLY A 339 16.09 -2.65 21.84
CA GLY A 339 17.39 -2.50 21.15
C GLY A 339 17.83 -3.68 20.32
N ARG A 340 16.96 -4.66 20.09
CA ARG A 340 17.29 -5.98 19.55
C ARG A 340 16.37 -6.32 18.40
N PHE A 341 16.93 -6.86 17.33
CA PHE A 341 16.26 -7.22 16.10
C PHE A 341 16.17 -8.74 15.93
N PHE A 342 14.97 -9.23 15.60
CA PHE A 342 14.67 -10.64 15.44
C PHE A 342 13.95 -10.87 14.12
N GLN A 343 14.41 -11.85 13.34
CA GLN A 343 13.69 -12.34 12.18
C GLN A 343 12.68 -13.40 12.61
N VAL A 344 11.41 -13.19 12.24
CA VAL A 344 10.32 -14.15 12.48
C VAL A 344 9.75 -14.61 11.14
N TRP A 345 9.78 -15.91 10.88
CA TRP A 345 9.11 -16.49 9.72
C TRP A 345 7.60 -16.48 9.91
N LEU A 346 6.86 -16.10 8.86
CA LEU A 346 5.39 -15.95 8.89
C LEU A 346 4.64 -17.19 8.40
N TYR A 347 5.36 -18.20 7.93
CA TYR A 347 4.81 -19.37 7.25
C TYR A 347 5.41 -20.67 7.78
N THR A 348 4.58 -21.69 7.89
CA THR A 348 5.00 -23.08 8.19
C THR A 348 4.16 -24.04 7.37
N GLY A 349 4.76 -25.10 6.81
CA GLY A 349 4.03 -26.12 6.03
C GLY A 349 3.13 -25.58 4.91
N GLY A 350 3.52 -24.47 4.24
CA GLY A 350 2.72 -23.85 3.18
C GLY A 350 1.49 -23.05 3.67
N ARG A 351 1.29 -22.86 4.97
CA ARG A 351 0.25 -21.98 5.55
C ARG A 351 0.88 -20.81 6.29
N HIS A 352 0.06 -19.81 6.63
CA HIS A 352 0.46 -18.76 7.57
C HIS A 352 0.56 -19.36 8.97
N LEU A 353 1.43 -18.80 9.82
CA LEU A 353 1.36 -19.05 11.25
C LEU A 353 -0.01 -18.63 11.79
N LEU A 354 -0.54 -19.42 12.72
CA LEU A 354 -1.78 -19.14 13.45
C LEU A 354 -1.54 -18.01 14.46
N PRO A 355 -2.61 -17.31 14.90
CA PRO A 355 -2.44 -16.25 15.89
C PRO A 355 -1.74 -16.71 17.18
N SER A 356 -2.11 -17.88 17.71
CA SER A 356 -1.50 -18.43 18.93
C SER A 356 -0.04 -18.87 18.75
N GLU A 357 0.34 -19.28 17.54
CA GLU A 357 1.74 -19.53 17.16
C GLU A 357 2.54 -18.23 17.07
N LEU A 358 1.97 -17.16 16.50
CA LEU A 358 2.60 -15.84 16.45
C LEU A 358 2.74 -15.24 17.85
N GLU A 359 1.70 -15.34 18.68
CA GLU A 359 1.74 -14.94 20.08
C GLU A 359 2.91 -15.61 20.81
N MET A 360 3.07 -16.94 20.67
CA MET A 360 4.21 -17.65 21.25
C MET A 360 5.55 -17.08 20.77
N GLN A 361 5.71 -16.81 19.47
CA GLN A 361 6.95 -16.26 18.92
C GLN A 361 7.25 -14.86 19.47
N PHE A 362 6.23 -14.01 19.59
CA PHE A 362 6.40 -12.68 20.18
C PHE A 362 6.66 -12.75 21.68
N GLN A 363 6.02 -13.66 22.41
CA GLN A 363 6.30 -13.87 23.82
C GLN A 363 7.73 -14.37 24.06
N ARG A 364 8.27 -15.23 23.16
CA ARG A 364 9.69 -15.63 23.19
C ARG A 364 10.62 -14.42 23.07
N ILE A 365 10.28 -13.44 22.23
CA ILE A 365 11.06 -12.19 22.06
C ILE A 365 10.94 -11.29 23.29
N LEU A 366 9.72 -11.12 23.84
CA LEU A 366 9.50 -10.33 25.05
C LEU A 366 10.25 -10.91 26.26
N ASN A 367 10.34 -12.23 26.35
CA ASN A 367 11.03 -12.93 27.42
C ASN A 367 12.54 -13.04 27.21
N ASP A 368 13.06 -12.63 26.05
CA ASP A 368 14.50 -12.67 25.78
C ASP A 368 15.22 -11.63 26.64
N THR A 369 16.22 -12.06 27.39
CA THR A 369 17.02 -11.23 28.32
C THR A 369 18.44 -10.97 27.81
N SER A 370 18.77 -11.31 26.57
CA SER A 370 20.07 -11.01 25.98
C SER A 370 20.30 -9.51 25.86
N GLU A 371 21.54 -9.05 26.05
CA GLU A 371 21.90 -7.65 25.86
C GLU A 371 22.06 -7.31 24.36
N PRO A 372 21.73 -6.08 23.92
CA PRO A 372 22.03 -5.62 22.57
C PRO A 372 23.54 -5.55 22.34
N GLN A 373 23.96 -5.80 21.10
CA GLN A 373 25.37 -5.64 20.72
C GLN A 373 25.78 -4.16 20.75
N PRO A 374 27.09 -3.85 20.88
CA PRO A 374 27.55 -2.46 20.90
C PRO A 374 27.04 -1.66 19.69
N GLY A 375 26.33 -0.56 19.94
CA GLY A 375 25.72 0.29 18.90
C GLY A 375 24.35 -0.19 18.38
N GLU A 376 23.95 -1.43 18.66
CA GLU A 376 22.72 -2.02 18.11
C GLU A 376 21.45 -1.35 18.65
N LEU A 377 21.45 -1.01 19.94
CA LEU A 377 20.30 -0.39 20.62
C LEU A 377 19.74 0.81 19.86
N LYS A 378 20.64 1.64 19.31
CA LYS A 378 20.28 2.87 18.59
C LYS A 378 20.39 2.74 17.08
N LEU A 379 20.68 1.55 16.53
CA LEU A 379 20.92 1.34 15.09
C LEU A 379 19.77 1.90 14.22
N ALA A 380 18.54 1.78 14.73
CA ALA A 380 17.31 2.41 14.23
C ALA A 380 17.47 3.87 13.76
N ALA A 381 18.24 4.64 14.52
CA ALA A 381 18.39 6.08 14.38
C ALA A 381 18.97 6.50 13.04
N LEU A 382 19.73 5.63 12.36
CA LEU A 382 20.23 5.89 11.02
C LEU A 382 19.09 6.17 10.03
N THR A 383 17.94 5.49 10.19
CA THR A 383 16.75 5.72 9.34
C THR A 383 15.96 6.97 9.74
N ALA A 384 16.16 7.47 10.97
CA ALA A 384 15.48 8.63 11.53
C ALA A 384 16.17 9.95 11.21
N GLY A 385 17.50 9.93 11.01
CA GLY A 385 18.33 11.09 10.73
C GLY A 385 18.34 11.54 9.27
N ASN A 386 19.33 12.37 8.92
CA ASN A 386 19.51 12.89 7.55
C ASN A 386 19.82 11.78 6.54
N ARG A 387 19.34 11.94 5.31
CA ARG A 387 19.43 10.88 4.27
C ARG A 387 20.85 10.62 3.79
N VAL A 388 21.66 11.67 3.65
CA VAL A 388 23.04 11.55 3.12
C VAL A 388 23.99 10.83 4.09
N PRO A 389 24.04 11.17 5.40
CA PRO A 389 24.80 10.39 6.38
C PRO A 389 24.35 8.92 6.41
N TRP A 390 23.05 8.65 6.35
CA TRP A 390 22.54 7.28 6.29
C TRP A 390 23.01 6.54 5.03
N ALA A 391 22.89 7.15 3.85
CA ALA A 391 23.37 6.55 2.60
C ALA A 391 24.86 6.20 2.66
N ARG A 392 25.70 7.09 3.20
CA ARG A 392 27.14 6.86 3.37
C ARG A 392 27.43 5.73 4.36
N ALA A 393 26.75 5.73 5.51
CA ALA A 393 26.91 4.68 6.52
C ALA A 393 26.48 3.32 5.98
N ARG A 394 25.34 3.25 5.27
CA ARG A 394 24.85 2.04 4.59
C ARG A 394 25.89 1.48 3.62
N LEU A 395 26.47 2.31 2.76
CA LEU A 395 27.50 1.91 1.80
C LEU A 395 28.79 1.44 2.47
N LYS A 396 29.22 2.11 3.54
CA LYS A 396 30.50 1.81 4.20
C LYS A 396 30.43 0.60 5.15
N HIS A 397 29.38 0.49 5.96
CA HIS A 397 29.33 -0.46 7.08
C HIS A 397 28.34 -1.62 6.87
N PHE A 398 27.42 -1.52 5.91
CA PHE A 398 26.34 -2.50 5.71
C PHE A 398 26.31 -3.12 4.32
N SER A 399 27.34 -2.89 3.49
CA SER A 399 27.43 -3.41 2.13
C SER A 399 27.99 -4.83 2.03
N HIS A 400 28.64 -5.34 3.09
CA HIS A 400 29.31 -6.64 3.11
C HIS A 400 29.12 -7.39 4.44
N GLY A 401 29.43 -8.69 4.46
CA GLY A 401 29.50 -9.50 5.69
C GLY A 401 28.17 -9.73 6.40
N GLY A 402 28.24 -9.92 7.73
CA GLY A 402 27.08 -10.17 8.58
C GLY A 402 26.08 -9.01 8.61
N ASN A 403 26.58 -7.77 8.63
CA ASN A 403 25.75 -6.56 8.61
C ASN A 403 24.86 -6.48 7.37
N LYS A 404 25.40 -6.83 6.19
CA LYS A 404 24.63 -6.89 4.96
C LYS A 404 23.49 -7.90 5.06
N THR A 405 23.78 -9.08 5.60
CA THR A 405 22.77 -10.15 5.75
C THR A 405 21.63 -9.71 6.68
N SER A 406 21.97 -9.09 7.81
CA SER A 406 21.00 -8.55 8.77
C SER A 406 20.21 -7.37 8.20
N LEU A 407 20.86 -6.44 7.48
CA LEU A 407 20.19 -5.32 6.82
C LEU A 407 19.27 -5.81 5.69
N ASP A 408 19.71 -6.74 4.85
CA ASP A 408 18.90 -7.37 3.81
C ASP A 408 17.66 -8.05 4.42
N ALA A 409 17.78 -8.65 5.61
CA ALA A 409 16.65 -9.23 6.32
C ALA A 409 15.61 -8.16 6.70
N ILE A 410 16.03 -6.98 7.17
CA ILE A 410 15.12 -5.86 7.46
C ILE A 410 14.48 -5.29 6.19
N GLU A 411 15.32 -4.96 5.21
CA GLU A 411 14.90 -4.34 3.94
C GLU A 411 13.94 -5.24 3.16
N SER A 412 14.14 -6.56 3.20
CA SER A 412 13.28 -7.53 2.50
C SER A 412 12.08 -8.05 3.31
N ALA A 413 11.98 -7.75 4.61
CA ALA A 413 10.86 -8.15 5.45
C ALA A 413 9.50 -7.74 4.87
N ALA A 414 8.43 -8.48 5.19
CA ALA A 414 7.06 -8.11 4.81
C ALA A 414 6.67 -6.73 5.33
N PHE A 415 7.02 -6.45 6.58
CA PHE A 415 6.89 -5.18 7.28
C PHE A 415 7.74 -5.27 8.56
N PHE A 416 7.84 -4.17 9.29
CA PHE A 416 8.57 -4.10 10.56
C PHE A 416 7.58 -4.09 11.74
N LEU A 417 7.91 -4.76 12.84
CA LEU A 417 7.11 -4.75 14.07
C LEU A 417 7.98 -4.25 15.22
N THR A 418 7.51 -3.25 15.95
CA THR A 418 8.09 -2.90 17.24
C THR A 418 7.19 -3.39 18.37
N LEU A 419 7.75 -4.26 19.21
CA LEU A 419 7.21 -4.56 20.53
C LEU A 419 7.79 -3.53 21.50
N ASP A 420 7.04 -2.47 21.72
CA ASP A 420 7.43 -1.37 22.60
C ASP A 420 7.43 -1.82 24.07
N ASP A 421 8.19 -1.14 24.92
CA ASP A 421 8.27 -1.42 26.35
C ASP A 421 7.60 -0.34 27.21
N GLU A 422 7.10 0.74 26.60
CA GLU A 422 6.36 1.81 27.29
C GLU A 422 4.88 1.82 26.89
N PRO A 423 3.93 1.79 27.83
CA PRO A 423 2.51 1.81 27.50
C PRO A 423 2.07 3.19 26.98
N GLN A 424 1.35 3.20 25.86
CA GLN A 424 0.77 4.39 25.26
C GLN A 424 -0.70 4.16 24.88
N GLY A 425 -1.43 5.23 24.58
CA GLY A 425 -2.83 5.17 24.16
C GLY A 425 -3.67 6.28 24.75
N TYR A 426 -4.91 6.39 24.28
CA TYR A 426 -5.88 7.31 24.87
C TYR A 426 -6.24 6.85 26.29
N ASP A 427 -6.08 7.77 27.24
CA ASP A 427 -6.50 7.63 28.62
C ASP A 427 -7.22 8.93 29.02
N PRO A 428 -8.54 8.89 29.33
CA PRO A 428 -9.29 10.08 29.68
C PRO A 428 -8.86 10.70 31.02
N VAL A 429 -8.20 9.93 31.89
CA VAL A 429 -7.71 10.41 33.19
C VAL A 429 -6.38 11.15 33.03
N ARG A 430 -5.53 10.69 32.11
CA ARG A 430 -4.22 11.28 31.86
C ARG A 430 -4.33 12.40 30.82
N LYS A 431 -4.10 13.65 31.28
CA LYS A 431 -3.96 14.81 30.39
C LYS A 431 -2.88 14.55 29.34
N ASN A 432 -3.11 14.98 28.11
CA ASN A 432 -2.19 14.85 26.97
C ASN A 432 -1.83 13.39 26.60
N SER A 433 -2.67 12.42 26.98
CA SER A 433 -2.51 11.02 26.59
C SER A 433 -2.58 10.82 25.08
N LEU A 434 -3.45 11.59 24.38
CA LEU A 434 -3.48 11.60 22.91
C LEU A 434 -2.20 12.17 22.31
N ASP A 435 -1.64 13.21 22.91
CA ASP A 435 -0.46 13.91 22.41
C ASP A 435 0.78 13.01 22.51
N SER A 436 0.98 12.42 23.68
CA SER A 436 2.03 11.43 23.91
C SER A 436 1.87 10.20 23.01
N TYR A 437 0.64 9.74 22.81
CA TYR A 437 0.36 8.62 21.93
C TYR A 437 0.67 8.92 20.45
N ALA A 438 0.24 10.08 19.96
CA ALA A 438 0.53 10.57 18.61
C ALA A 438 2.04 10.68 18.37
N LYS A 439 2.76 11.36 19.27
CA LYS A 439 4.22 11.52 19.22
C LYS A 439 4.94 10.17 19.22
N SER A 440 4.51 9.23 20.07
CA SER A 440 5.08 7.88 20.12
C SER A 440 4.87 7.08 18.82
N LEU A 441 3.74 7.27 18.13
CA LEU A 441 3.48 6.65 16.83
C LEU A 441 4.23 7.35 15.69
N LEU A 442 4.41 8.67 15.76
CA LEU A 442 5.10 9.46 14.75
C LEU A 442 6.62 9.23 14.77
N HIS A 443 7.26 9.43 15.92
CA HIS A 443 8.74 9.39 16.04
C HIS A 443 9.26 8.43 17.11
N GLY A 444 8.40 7.94 18.02
CA GLY A 444 8.82 7.02 19.09
C GLY A 444 10.01 7.56 19.87
N LYS A 445 11.00 6.68 20.13
CA LYS A 445 12.27 7.02 20.78
C LYS A 445 13.35 7.49 19.78
N CYS A 446 12.98 7.68 18.51
CA CYS A 446 13.86 7.99 17.37
C CYS A 446 14.81 6.85 16.94
N TYR A 447 14.79 5.69 17.60
CA TYR A 447 15.66 4.55 17.27
C TYR A 447 14.98 3.18 17.37
N ASP A 448 13.70 3.16 17.72
CA ASP A 448 12.87 1.98 17.97
C ASP A 448 11.90 1.68 16.81
N ARG A 449 12.08 2.34 15.67
CA ARG A 449 11.30 2.17 14.44
C ARG A 449 12.25 2.11 13.26
N TRP A 450 11.85 1.40 12.20
CA TRP A 450 12.57 1.43 10.92
C TRP A 450 11.81 2.34 9.95
N PHE A 451 12.14 3.63 9.95
CA PHE A 451 11.35 4.67 9.26
C PHE A 451 11.37 4.53 7.73
N ASP A 452 12.35 3.81 7.20
CA ASP A 452 12.45 3.49 5.77
C ASP A 452 11.50 2.38 5.32
N LYS A 453 10.94 1.59 6.25
CA LYS A 453 10.04 0.49 5.88
C LYS A 453 8.71 1.07 5.41
N SER A 454 8.06 0.42 4.43
CA SER A 454 6.74 0.85 3.96
C SER A 454 5.78 1.16 5.11
N PHE A 455 5.77 0.30 6.13
CA PHE A 455 5.23 0.63 7.43
C PHE A 455 5.88 -0.16 8.58
N THR A 456 5.84 0.42 9.77
CA THR A 456 6.16 -0.20 11.05
C THR A 456 4.89 -0.35 11.88
N LEU A 457 4.52 -1.58 12.22
CA LEU A 457 3.49 -1.88 13.21
C LEU A 457 4.08 -1.68 14.61
N ILE A 458 3.36 -0.98 15.47
CA ILE A 458 3.79 -0.67 16.83
C ILE A 458 2.82 -1.32 17.80
N SER A 459 3.34 -2.11 18.74
CA SER A 459 2.57 -2.80 19.77
C SER A 459 3.04 -2.37 21.14
N TYR A 460 2.15 -1.82 21.96
CA TYR A 460 2.47 -1.35 23.31
C TYR A 460 2.12 -2.42 24.37
N PRO A 461 2.79 -2.41 25.55
CA PRO A 461 2.57 -3.42 26.61
C PRO A 461 1.14 -3.55 27.10
N ASN A 462 0.34 -2.47 27.06
CA ASN A 462 -1.06 -2.43 27.47
C ASN A 462 -2.04 -2.93 26.38
N GLY A 463 -1.51 -3.46 25.28
CA GLY A 463 -2.26 -3.98 24.15
C GLY A 463 -2.60 -2.93 23.09
N LYS A 464 -2.41 -1.63 23.30
CA LYS A 464 -2.67 -0.60 22.27
C LYS A 464 -1.70 -0.76 21.09
N MET A 465 -2.10 -0.30 19.91
CA MET A 465 -1.29 -0.44 18.69
C MET A 465 -1.42 0.74 17.73
N GLY A 466 -0.45 0.91 16.85
CA GLY A 466 -0.62 1.80 15.71
C GLY A 466 0.39 1.50 14.62
N VAL A 467 0.41 2.36 13.62
CA VAL A 467 1.26 2.19 12.45
C VAL A 467 2.01 3.48 12.17
N ASN A 468 3.31 3.40 11.92
CA ASN A 468 4.11 4.44 11.28
C ASN A 468 4.31 4.06 9.80
N VAL A 469 4.23 5.01 8.88
CA VAL A 469 4.23 4.76 7.45
C VAL A 469 5.22 5.68 6.74
N GLU A 470 6.09 5.10 5.91
CA GLU A 470 6.94 5.86 4.97
C GLU A 470 6.06 6.38 3.82
N HIS A 471 6.12 7.67 3.53
CA HIS A 471 5.09 8.31 2.69
C HIS A 471 5.34 8.19 1.18
N SER A 472 6.58 7.98 0.73
CA SER A 472 6.91 8.06 -0.70
C SER A 472 6.20 7.02 -1.59
N TRP A 473 5.85 5.85 -1.03
CA TRP A 473 5.28 4.76 -1.82
C TRP A 473 3.74 4.79 -1.95
N ALA A 474 3.03 5.48 -1.05
CA ALA A 474 1.57 5.57 -1.09
C ALA A 474 0.96 6.73 -0.30
N ASP A 475 -0.27 7.06 -0.68
CA ASP A 475 -1.13 7.97 0.07
C ASP A 475 -1.79 7.25 1.26
N ALA A 476 -2.11 8.00 2.32
CA ALA A 476 -2.66 7.42 3.56
C ALA A 476 -3.93 6.56 3.43
N PRO A 477 -4.91 6.80 2.51
CA PRO A 477 -6.09 5.94 2.44
C PRO A 477 -5.76 4.51 2.01
N ILE A 478 -4.63 4.29 1.34
CA ILE A 478 -4.16 2.93 1.00
C ILE A 478 -3.86 2.12 2.26
N VAL A 479 -3.15 2.72 3.21
CA VAL A 479 -2.84 2.07 4.50
C VAL A 479 -4.06 2.05 5.40
N GLY A 480 -4.88 3.12 5.40
CA GLY A 480 -6.14 3.19 6.13
C GLY A 480 -7.07 2.01 5.82
N HIS A 481 -7.23 1.66 4.54
CA HIS A 481 -8.03 0.50 4.13
C HIS A 481 -7.49 -0.83 4.71
N MET A 482 -6.17 -1.04 4.72
CA MET A 482 -5.59 -2.21 5.39
C MET A 482 -5.86 -2.18 6.89
N TRP A 483 -5.65 -1.02 7.53
CA TRP A 483 -5.78 -0.88 8.97
C TRP A 483 -7.20 -1.13 9.45
N GLU A 484 -8.21 -0.58 8.77
CA GLU A 484 -9.62 -0.86 9.03
C GLU A 484 -9.95 -2.34 8.91
N TYR A 485 -9.49 -3.01 7.84
CA TYR A 485 -9.68 -4.45 7.67
C TYR A 485 -9.07 -5.25 8.82
N VAL A 486 -7.85 -4.88 9.24
CA VAL A 486 -7.09 -5.56 10.28
C VAL A 486 -7.76 -5.41 11.65
N LEU A 487 -8.13 -4.19 12.03
CA LEU A 487 -8.84 -3.92 13.28
C LEU A 487 -10.20 -4.63 13.34
N ALA A 488 -10.97 -4.61 12.23
CA ALA A 488 -12.24 -5.33 12.15
C ALA A 488 -12.05 -6.86 12.23
N THR A 489 -10.99 -7.39 11.61
CA THR A 489 -10.68 -8.83 11.66
C THR A 489 -10.26 -9.27 13.06
N ASP A 490 -9.43 -8.48 13.74
CA ASP A 490 -9.02 -8.71 15.12
C ASP A 490 -10.22 -8.82 16.07
N CYS A 491 -11.06 -7.79 16.09
CA CYS A 491 -12.20 -7.72 17.01
C CYS A 491 -13.34 -8.67 16.67
N LEU A 492 -13.70 -8.80 15.38
CA LEU A 492 -14.95 -9.46 14.97
C LEU A 492 -14.78 -10.91 14.53
N HIS A 493 -13.58 -11.33 14.12
CA HIS A 493 -13.37 -12.65 13.51
C HIS A 493 -12.39 -13.53 14.29
N LEU A 494 -11.24 -12.97 14.72
CA LEU A 494 -10.23 -13.73 15.46
C LEU A 494 -10.59 -13.81 16.94
N GLY A 495 -10.77 -12.65 17.58
CA GLY A 495 -11.07 -12.54 19.00
C GLY A 495 -10.00 -13.17 19.91
N TYR A 496 -10.33 -13.28 21.20
CA TYR A 496 -9.41 -13.74 22.24
C TYR A 496 -10.13 -14.73 23.19
N THR A 497 -9.36 -15.49 23.96
CA THR A 497 -9.89 -16.30 25.08
C THR A 497 -10.27 -15.39 26.25
N GLU A 498 -10.92 -15.95 27.28
CA GLU A 498 -11.27 -15.21 28.51
C GLU A 498 -10.03 -14.61 29.21
N GLU A 499 -8.89 -15.30 29.12
CA GLU A 499 -7.61 -14.84 29.65
C GLU A 499 -6.87 -13.83 28.75
N GLY A 500 -7.47 -13.48 27.59
CA GLY A 500 -6.92 -12.52 26.64
C GLY A 500 -5.86 -13.08 25.67
N HIS A 501 -5.71 -14.40 25.59
CA HIS A 501 -4.79 -15.07 24.66
C HIS A 501 -5.41 -15.26 23.27
N CYS A 502 -4.59 -15.45 22.24
CA CYS A 502 -5.06 -15.84 20.92
C CYS A 502 -5.77 -17.19 20.97
N LYS A 503 -6.86 -17.33 20.21
CA LYS A 503 -7.56 -18.61 20.07
C LYS A 503 -6.77 -19.59 19.19
N GLY A 504 -6.88 -20.87 19.51
CA GLY A 504 -6.37 -22.00 18.72
C GLY A 504 -5.10 -22.65 19.29
N ASP A 505 -4.87 -23.90 18.91
CA ASP A 505 -3.77 -24.71 19.45
C ASP A 505 -2.39 -24.23 18.99
N VAL A 506 -1.41 -24.35 19.87
CA VAL A 506 -0.04 -23.91 19.60
C VAL A 506 0.86 -25.07 19.21
N ASN A 507 1.48 -24.96 18.03
CA ASN A 507 2.58 -25.86 17.67
C ASN A 507 3.87 -25.43 18.38
N ARG A 508 4.26 -26.17 19.42
CA ARG A 508 5.48 -25.90 20.21
C ARG A 508 6.78 -26.20 19.44
N GLY A 509 6.73 -27.00 18.38
CA GLY A 509 7.88 -27.38 17.56
C GLY A 509 8.34 -26.33 16.55
N LEU A 510 7.77 -25.12 16.57
CA LEU A 510 8.19 -24.05 15.67
C LEU A 510 9.59 -23.55 16.01
N PRO A 511 10.44 -23.27 14.99
CA PRO A 511 11.76 -22.71 15.20
C PRO A 511 11.67 -21.38 15.95
N TYR A 512 12.69 -21.07 16.74
CA TYR A 512 12.77 -19.83 17.48
C TYR A 512 13.03 -18.64 16.55
N PRO A 513 12.63 -17.41 16.96
CA PRO A 513 12.99 -16.20 16.24
C PRO A 513 14.51 -16.09 16.11
N THR A 514 15.01 -15.74 14.93
CA THR A 514 16.45 -15.67 14.68
C THR A 514 16.95 -14.28 15.04
N ARG A 515 17.87 -14.18 16.02
CA ARG A 515 18.50 -12.92 16.42
C ARG A 515 19.42 -12.41 15.32
N LEU A 516 19.15 -11.21 14.79
CA LEU A 516 20.05 -10.57 13.82
C LEU A 516 21.38 -10.22 14.48
N GLN A 517 22.46 -10.38 13.73
CA GLN A 517 23.83 -10.21 14.21
C GLN A 517 24.46 -8.99 13.53
N TRP A 518 25.20 -8.20 14.30
CA TRP A 518 25.81 -6.96 13.86
C TRP A 518 27.28 -6.88 14.28
N GLN A 519 28.06 -6.24 13.43
CA GLN A 519 29.46 -5.93 13.64
C GLN A 519 29.61 -4.41 13.45
N ILE A 520 29.27 -3.66 14.49
CA ILE A 520 29.21 -2.20 14.43
C ILE A 520 30.52 -1.64 15.00
N SER A 521 31.42 -1.23 14.10
CA SER A 521 32.67 -0.53 14.44
C SER A 521 32.40 0.75 15.22
N LYS A 522 33.35 1.20 16.07
CA LYS A 522 33.23 2.45 16.83
C LYS A 522 32.87 3.66 15.96
N GLU A 523 33.47 3.79 14.79
CA GLU A 523 33.14 4.84 13.82
C GLU A 523 31.64 4.82 13.44
N CYS A 524 31.09 3.65 13.13
CA CYS A 524 29.66 3.51 12.82
C CYS A 524 28.78 3.83 14.04
N GLN A 525 29.23 3.52 15.26
CA GLN A 525 28.50 3.88 16.48
C GLN A 525 28.40 5.40 16.65
N ASP A 526 29.46 6.13 16.29
CA ASP A 526 29.47 7.60 16.37
C ASP A 526 28.46 8.20 15.36
N VAL A 527 28.37 7.65 14.14
CA VAL A 527 27.36 8.05 13.14
C VAL A 527 25.94 7.73 13.59
N ILE A 528 25.73 6.59 14.26
CA ILE A 528 24.45 6.21 14.85
C ILE A 528 24.04 7.22 15.94
N GLU A 529 24.97 7.60 16.82
CA GLU A 529 24.70 8.56 17.89
C GLU A 529 24.40 9.95 17.34
N GLU A 530 25.16 10.43 16.35
CA GLU A 530 24.91 11.70 15.68
C GLU A 530 23.52 11.73 15.03
N SER A 531 23.14 10.65 14.34
CA SER A 531 21.82 10.51 13.74
C SER A 531 20.72 10.52 14.82
N CYS A 532 20.95 9.86 15.96
CA CYS A 532 20.02 9.83 17.08
C CYS A 532 19.84 11.22 17.71
N LEU A 533 20.93 11.97 17.90
CA LEU A 533 20.88 13.33 18.44
C LEU A 533 20.14 14.28 17.49
N SER A 534 20.42 14.19 16.18
CA SER A 534 19.71 14.97 15.17
C SER A 534 18.22 14.64 15.13
N ALA A 535 17.86 13.35 15.21
CA ALA A 535 16.47 12.92 15.20
C ALA A 535 15.73 13.38 16.46
N LYS A 536 16.34 13.24 17.64
CA LYS A 536 15.77 13.72 18.90
C LYS A 536 15.51 15.22 18.90
N LYS A 537 16.45 16.02 18.40
CA LYS A 537 16.25 17.46 18.26
C LYS A 537 15.00 17.80 17.45
N ILE A 538 14.73 17.05 16.39
CA ILE A 538 13.52 17.24 15.55
C ILE A 538 12.28 16.77 16.30
N ALA A 539 12.33 15.62 16.97
CA ALA A 539 11.20 15.09 17.74
C ALA A 539 10.81 15.99 18.92
N ASP A 540 11.79 16.56 19.62
CA ASP A 540 11.59 17.46 20.75
C ASP A 540 10.98 18.81 20.31
N ASP A 541 11.20 19.22 19.06
CA ASP A 541 10.63 20.43 18.44
C ASP A 541 9.20 20.21 17.88
N VAL A 542 8.67 18.98 17.93
CA VAL A 542 7.28 18.71 17.53
C VAL A 542 6.33 19.09 18.66
N ASP A 543 5.54 20.14 18.47
CA ASP A 543 4.34 20.40 19.26
C ASP A 543 3.15 19.62 18.71
N PHE A 544 2.41 18.95 19.60
CA PHE A 544 1.22 18.20 19.23
C PHE A 544 0.14 18.37 20.28
N HIS A 545 -1.09 18.61 19.84
CA HIS A 545 -2.26 18.64 20.70
C HIS A 545 -3.45 17.92 20.05
N GLY A 546 -3.90 16.83 20.65
CA GLY A 546 -5.05 16.04 20.24
C GLY A 546 -6.30 16.47 21.01
N LEU A 547 -7.26 17.07 20.30
CA LEU A 547 -8.57 17.43 20.85
C LEU A 547 -9.64 16.42 20.42
N LEU A 548 -10.30 15.81 21.40
CA LEU A 548 -11.50 15.00 21.14
C LEU A 548 -12.75 15.87 21.28
N PHE A 549 -13.39 16.17 20.16
CA PHE A 549 -14.63 16.96 20.14
C PHE A 549 -15.87 16.05 20.22
N THR A 550 -16.63 16.14 21.30
CA THR A 550 -17.76 15.23 21.60
C THR A 550 -19.16 15.88 21.50
N GLU A 551 -19.26 17.19 21.35
CA GLU A 551 -20.55 17.91 21.34
C GLU A 551 -21.44 17.53 20.16
N PHE A 552 -20.84 17.36 18.98
CA PHE A 552 -21.52 16.89 17.78
C PHE A 552 -20.54 16.30 16.76
N GLY A 553 -21.07 15.67 15.72
CA GLY A 553 -20.27 15.16 14.60
C GLY A 553 -20.94 15.33 13.25
N LYS A 554 -20.52 14.52 12.27
CA LYS A 554 -20.99 14.60 10.87
C LYS A 554 -22.52 14.56 10.71
N GLY A 555 -23.23 13.92 11.63
CA GLY A 555 -24.68 13.82 11.61
C GLY A 555 -25.37 15.19 11.70
N LEU A 556 -24.92 16.06 12.63
CA LEU A 556 -25.48 17.40 12.78
C LEU A 556 -25.07 18.31 11.62
N ILE A 557 -23.79 18.30 11.25
CA ILE A 557 -23.26 19.13 10.16
C ILE A 557 -24.00 18.85 8.84
N LYS A 558 -24.29 17.58 8.55
CA LYS A 558 -25.06 17.19 7.36
C LYS A 558 -26.52 17.62 7.42
N LYS A 559 -27.16 17.69 8.60
CA LYS A 559 -28.52 18.27 8.75
C LYS A 559 -28.53 19.75 8.36
N CYS A 560 -27.44 20.47 8.61
CA CYS A 560 -27.21 21.83 8.16
C CYS A 560 -26.81 21.93 6.67
N ARG A 561 -26.94 20.85 5.89
CA ARG A 561 -26.62 20.79 4.43
C ARG A 561 -25.19 21.22 4.09
N THR A 562 -24.24 21.00 5.00
CA THR A 562 -22.84 21.39 4.83
C THR A 562 -21.95 20.14 4.77
N SER A 563 -20.86 20.21 4.01
CA SER A 563 -19.83 19.16 4.02
C SER A 563 -19.10 19.18 5.37
N PRO A 564 -19.01 18.05 6.09
CA PRO A 564 -18.22 17.98 7.32
C PRO A 564 -16.76 18.41 7.12
N ASP A 565 -16.16 18.07 5.98
CA ASP A 565 -14.79 18.46 5.65
C ASP A 565 -14.66 19.99 5.51
N ALA A 566 -15.49 20.61 4.66
CA ALA A 566 -15.49 22.06 4.47
C ALA A 566 -15.80 22.81 5.78
N PHE A 567 -16.68 22.27 6.63
CA PHE A 567 -16.97 22.83 7.95
C PHE A 567 -15.72 22.88 8.83
N ILE A 568 -14.96 21.77 8.90
CA ILE A 568 -13.71 21.72 9.67
C ILE A 568 -12.65 22.65 9.06
N GLN A 569 -12.51 22.69 7.73
CA GLN A 569 -11.57 23.59 7.06
C GLN A 569 -11.85 25.07 7.37
N LEU A 570 -13.12 25.48 7.33
CA LEU A 570 -13.52 26.85 7.70
C LEU A 570 -13.29 27.14 9.19
N ALA A 571 -13.58 26.18 10.06
CA ALA A 571 -13.32 26.31 11.49
C ALA A 571 -11.82 26.51 11.78
N LEU A 572 -10.94 25.79 11.07
CA LEU A 572 -9.49 25.95 11.16
C LEU A 572 -9.02 27.32 10.66
N GLN A 573 -9.52 27.76 9.51
CA GLN A 573 -9.24 29.11 8.98
C GLN A 573 -9.65 30.20 9.97
N LEU A 574 -10.84 30.09 10.55
CA LEU A 574 -11.32 31.03 11.55
C LEU A 574 -10.49 31.00 12.84
N ALA A 575 -10.11 29.79 13.30
CA ALA A 575 -9.26 29.64 14.48
C ALA A 575 -7.90 30.29 14.26
N GLN A 576 -7.27 30.07 13.10
CA GLN A 576 -5.99 30.68 12.76
C GLN A 576 -6.10 32.20 12.65
N PHE A 577 -7.12 32.71 11.97
CA PHE A 577 -7.36 34.14 11.85
C PHE A 577 -7.54 34.80 13.22
N ARG A 578 -8.22 34.14 14.17
CA ARG A 578 -8.38 34.66 15.54
C ARG A 578 -7.08 34.71 16.33
N VAL A 579 -6.13 33.80 16.08
CA VAL A 579 -4.84 33.75 16.79
C VAL A 579 -3.83 34.71 16.17
N GLY A 580 -3.70 34.69 14.83
CA GLY A 580 -2.65 35.43 14.12
C GLY A 580 -3.10 36.73 13.44
N LEU A 581 -4.40 37.06 13.48
CA LEU A 581 -5.04 38.20 12.79
C LEU A 581 -4.73 38.26 11.27
N THR A 582 -4.34 37.14 10.67
CA THR A 582 -3.92 37.03 9.28
C THR A 582 -4.44 35.73 8.67
N PHE A 583 -4.75 35.76 7.38
CA PHE A 583 -5.03 34.55 6.60
C PHE A 583 -3.71 33.88 6.19
N SER A 584 -3.67 32.55 6.20
CA SER A 584 -2.47 31.80 5.83
C SER A 584 -2.78 30.62 4.91
N LEU A 585 -1.73 30.15 4.22
CA LEU A 585 -1.77 28.92 3.43
C LEU A 585 -2.01 27.72 4.34
N ASN A 586 -3.18 27.08 4.20
CA ASN A 586 -3.40 25.77 4.80
C ASN A 586 -2.80 24.68 3.93
N LYS A 587 -1.80 23.96 4.45
CA LYS A 587 -1.59 22.56 4.08
C LYS A 587 -2.33 21.71 5.10
N LEU A 588 -3.50 21.16 4.74
CA LEU A 588 -4.15 20.17 5.58
C LEU A 588 -4.73 19.03 4.74
N PHE A 589 -4.38 17.80 5.13
CA PHE A 589 -5.04 16.58 4.71
C PHE A 589 -6.08 16.22 5.77
N VAL A 590 -7.37 16.30 5.44
CA VAL A 590 -8.43 15.75 6.28
C VAL A 590 -8.72 14.33 5.80
N PHE A 591 -8.46 13.36 6.66
CA PHE A 591 -9.05 12.03 6.54
C PHE A 591 -10.28 11.99 7.45
N LEU A 592 -11.46 11.92 6.84
CA LEU A 592 -12.76 11.79 7.54
C LEU A 592 -13.16 10.33 7.74
#